data_AF-A0A378U6K5-F1
#
_entry.id   AF-A0A378U6K5-F1
#
_cell.length_a   1.000
_cell.length_b   1.000
_cell.length_c   1.000
_cell.angle_alpha   90.00
_cell.angle_beta   90.00
_cell.angle_gamma   90.00
#
_symmetry.space_group_name_H-M   'P 1'
#
loop_
_entity.id
_entity.type
_entity.pdbx_description
1 polymer ?
#
loop_
_entity_poly.entity_id
_entity_poly.type
_entity_poly.pdbx_seq_one_letter_code
_entity_poly.pdbx_strand_id
1 'polypeptide(L)'
;MIILDNPYFEDVMKDEDWKRVVIWFSPQVIPFLMNLTENFTKYKLSEIAEFSSSYSFRIYEFMMQFQSTGYIKISIKDLRERLQLGDKYPASKDLKLWVIETAVKEINEKSPYKVDYNLIKTGKKFTHLELRFKQKEKPKSLEQKDPNTIDIFDNLTDKEREIVAQKNAYADQIGATAEHRENLIRQGLTTHRQAEQDEQERKQREKAERQVQEQQDKERLALAQRQFEQILASDELINAYLTHNRLSEKNFFGLQKVYYQQGDFRGAFEMERYKFEELHSLKYLNLNFLNK
;
A
#
# COMPACT_ATOMS: atom_id res chain seq x y z
N MET A 1 2.84 10.37 9.88
CA MET A 1 2.09 11.49 9.27
C MET A 1 1.50 10.99 7.97
N ILE A 2 0.18 11.04 7.83
CA ILE A 2 -0.48 10.79 6.53
C ILE A 2 -1.07 12.12 6.06
N ILE A 3 -0.79 12.49 4.82
CA ILE A 3 -1.33 13.68 4.15
C ILE A 3 -2.23 13.17 3.03
N LEU A 4 -3.50 13.54 3.06
CA LEU A 4 -4.49 13.18 2.04
C LEU A 4 -5.12 14.45 1.49
N ASP A 5 -5.55 14.39 0.23
CA ASP A 5 -6.42 15.42 -0.33
C ASP A 5 -7.75 15.42 0.42
N ASN A 6 -8.27 16.61 0.66
CA ASN A 6 -9.50 16.76 1.41
C ASN A 6 -10.69 16.15 0.64
N PRO A 7 -11.44 15.19 1.23
CA PRO A 7 -12.54 14.51 0.53
C PRO A 7 -13.79 15.38 0.35
N TYR A 8 -13.82 16.60 0.88
CA TYR A 8 -14.92 17.55 0.68
C TYR A 8 -14.68 18.44 -0.54
N PHE A 9 -15.73 18.65 -1.34
CA PHE A 9 -15.70 19.48 -2.55
C PHE A 9 -15.25 20.93 -2.24
N GLU A 10 -14.39 21.50 -3.08
CA GLU A 10 -13.82 22.87 -2.94
C GLU A 10 -14.92 23.95 -2.79
N ASP A 11 -16.10 23.68 -3.33
CA ASP A 11 -17.27 24.53 -3.35
C ASP A 11 -17.96 24.70 -1.98
N VAL A 12 -17.61 23.88 -0.97
CA VAL A 12 -18.15 23.98 0.40
C VAL A 12 -17.28 24.88 1.29
N MET A 13 -15.96 24.97 1.06
CA MET A 13 -15.05 25.84 1.80
C MET A 13 -13.91 26.34 0.92
N LYS A 14 -13.85 27.66 0.68
CA LYS A 14 -12.92 28.34 -0.25
C LYS A 14 -11.57 28.73 0.36
N ASP A 15 -11.16 28.13 1.47
CA ASP A 15 -9.89 28.49 2.11
C ASP A 15 -8.73 27.72 1.45
N GLU A 16 -7.70 28.42 0.96
CA GLU A 16 -6.58 27.82 0.21
C GLU A 16 -5.79 26.79 1.06
N ASP A 17 -5.85 26.93 2.38
CA ASP A 17 -5.22 26.05 3.37
C ASP A 17 -5.98 24.72 3.60
N TRP A 18 -7.23 24.60 3.12
CA TRP A 18 -8.12 23.46 3.40
C TRP A 18 -8.00 22.30 2.40
N LYS A 19 -7.07 22.35 1.44
CA LYS A 19 -6.91 21.31 0.41
C LYS A 19 -6.42 19.96 0.92
N ARG A 20 -5.78 19.92 2.10
CA ARG A 20 -5.14 18.72 2.63
C ARG A 20 -5.52 18.47 4.07
N VAL A 21 -5.78 17.21 4.40
CA VAL A 21 -5.97 16.73 5.76
C VAL A 21 -4.68 16.09 6.23
N VAL A 22 -4.15 16.58 7.36
CA VAL A 22 -2.96 16.02 8.01
C VAL A 22 -3.37 15.25 9.25
N ILE A 23 -3.11 13.94 9.23
CA ILE A 23 -3.41 13.05 10.37
C ILE A 23 -2.10 12.71 11.08
N TRP A 24 -2.08 13.02 12.38
CA TRP A 24 -1.02 12.65 13.30
C TRP A 24 -1.43 11.39 14.07
N PHE A 25 -0.59 10.35 13.99
CA PHE A 25 -0.76 9.15 14.78
C PHE A 25 0.13 9.23 16.02
N SER A 26 -0.35 8.69 17.14
CA SER A 26 0.50 8.48 18.32
C SER A 26 1.69 7.59 17.95
N PRO A 27 2.92 7.85 18.46
CA PRO A 27 4.08 6.98 18.24
C PRO A 27 3.80 5.51 18.57
N GLN A 28 2.91 5.23 19.53
CA GLN A 28 2.51 3.88 19.93
C GLN A 28 1.77 3.11 18.82
N VAL A 29 1.17 3.81 17.86
CA VAL A 29 0.40 3.21 16.75
C VAL A 29 1.32 2.86 15.57
N ILE A 30 2.50 3.49 15.47
CA ILE A 30 3.43 3.32 14.34
C ILE A 30 3.81 1.86 14.07
N PRO A 31 4.12 1.01 15.07
CA PRO A 31 4.45 -0.39 14.81
C PRO A 31 3.34 -1.16 14.09
N PHE A 32 2.07 -0.83 14.36
CA PHE A 32 0.89 -1.45 13.75
C PHE A 32 0.62 -0.94 12.32
N LEU A 33 1.20 0.20 11.94
CA LEU A 33 1.07 0.77 10.60
C LEU A 33 2.26 0.43 9.70
N MET A 34 3.45 0.22 10.27
CA MET A 34 4.70 0.03 9.51
C MET A 34 5.14 -1.42 9.38
N ASN A 35 4.85 -2.29 10.36
CA ASN A 35 5.28 -3.69 10.33
C ASN A 35 4.29 -4.56 9.53
N LEU A 36 3.94 -4.14 8.31
CA LEU A 36 3.01 -4.80 7.39
C LEU A 36 3.69 -5.96 6.63
N THR A 37 4.66 -6.64 7.23
CA THR A 37 5.37 -7.76 6.57
C THR A 37 4.56 -9.04 6.69
N GLU A 38 3.90 -9.28 7.83
CA GLU A 38 3.07 -10.46 8.11
C GLU A 38 1.90 -10.09 9.06
N ASN A 39 0.75 -10.78 8.93
CA ASN A 39 -0.47 -10.61 9.78
C ASN A 39 -1.30 -9.32 9.58
N PHE A 40 -1.56 -8.93 8.33
CA PHE A 40 -2.45 -7.81 8.01
C PHE A 40 -3.50 -8.20 6.98
N THR A 41 -4.65 -7.53 7.07
CA THR A 41 -5.75 -7.73 6.14
C THR A 41 -5.56 -6.83 4.93
N LYS A 42 -5.53 -7.42 3.73
CA LYS A 42 -5.46 -6.70 2.45
C LYS A 42 -6.77 -6.83 1.71
N TYR A 43 -7.24 -5.74 1.12
CA TYR A 43 -8.32 -5.71 0.14
C TYR A 43 -8.23 -4.45 -0.71
N LYS A 44 -8.91 -4.43 -1.87
CA LYS A 44 -8.85 -3.26 -2.76
C LYS A 44 -9.93 -2.27 -2.37
N LEU A 45 -9.57 -0.98 -2.36
CA LEU A 45 -10.55 0.09 -2.11
C LEU A 45 -11.71 0.05 -3.12
N SER A 46 -11.42 -0.29 -4.37
CA SER A 46 -12.42 -0.46 -5.43
C SER A 46 -13.48 -1.52 -5.11
N GLU A 47 -13.19 -2.49 -4.24
CA GLU A 47 -14.13 -3.58 -3.88
C GLU A 47 -15.16 -3.15 -2.82
N ILE A 48 -14.91 -2.03 -2.16
CA ILE A 48 -15.77 -1.47 -1.09
C ILE A 48 -16.25 -0.05 -1.41
N ALA A 49 -15.82 0.54 -2.53
CA ALA A 49 -16.07 1.95 -2.86
C ALA A 49 -17.56 2.31 -2.92
N GLU A 50 -18.41 1.36 -3.29
CA GLU A 50 -19.86 1.58 -3.40
C GLU A 50 -20.64 1.24 -2.13
N PHE A 51 -19.98 0.75 -1.07
CA PHE A 51 -20.65 0.45 0.19
C PHE A 51 -21.13 1.73 0.86
N SER A 52 -22.35 1.70 1.39
CA SER A 52 -22.94 2.81 2.14
C SER A 52 -23.13 2.49 3.62
N SER A 53 -23.20 1.21 4.01
CA SER A 53 -23.32 0.83 5.42
C SER A 53 -21.95 0.62 6.06
N SER A 54 -21.73 1.30 7.20
CA SER A 54 -20.55 1.09 8.05
C SER A 54 -20.37 -0.37 8.48
N TYR A 55 -21.48 -1.11 8.62
CA TYR A 55 -21.44 -2.54 8.98
C TYR A 55 -20.94 -3.40 7.81
N SER A 56 -21.24 -3.02 6.56
CA SER A 56 -20.74 -3.71 5.36
C SER A 56 -19.22 -3.60 5.27
N PHE A 57 -18.68 -2.39 5.49
CA PHE A 57 -17.22 -2.19 5.55
C PHE A 57 -16.58 -3.10 6.61
N ARG A 58 -17.09 -3.07 7.85
CA ARG A 58 -16.52 -3.84 8.96
C ARG A 58 -16.62 -5.36 8.77
N ILE A 59 -17.77 -5.86 8.30
CA ILE A 59 -17.96 -7.29 8.05
C ILE A 59 -17.09 -7.74 6.88
N TYR A 60 -16.95 -6.93 5.83
CA TYR A 60 -16.07 -7.22 4.71
C TYR A 60 -14.59 -7.25 5.14
N GLU A 61 -14.13 -6.25 5.89
CA GLU A 61 -12.78 -6.23 6.48
C GLU A 61 -12.52 -7.50 7.29
N PHE A 62 -13.51 -7.93 8.08
CA PHE A 62 -13.41 -9.15 8.86
C PHE A 62 -13.38 -10.41 7.98
N MET A 63 -14.16 -10.46 6.90
CA MET A 63 -14.09 -11.53 5.90
C MET A 63 -12.70 -11.62 5.26
N MET A 64 -12.10 -10.48 4.90
CA MET A 64 -10.79 -10.47 4.24
C MET A 64 -9.67 -10.96 5.15
N GLN A 65 -9.81 -10.83 6.47
CA GLN A 65 -8.88 -11.45 7.42
C GLN A 65 -8.87 -12.99 7.30
N PHE A 66 -9.99 -13.61 6.91
CA PHE A 66 -10.16 -15.06 6.75
C PHE A 66 -10.31 -15.47 5.29
N GLN A 67 -9.78 -14.66 4.36
CA GLN A 67 -9.90 -14.91 2.93
C GLN A 67 -9.37 -16.29 2.51
N SER A 68 -8.31 -16.77 3.16
CA SER A 68 -7.69 -18.08 2.88
C SER A 68 -8.61 -19.27 3.16
N THR A 69 -9.48 -19.17 4.18
CA THR A 69 -10.41 -20.25 4.54
C THR A 69 -11.79 -20.05 3.95
N GLY A 70 -12.19 -18.79 3.68
CA GLY A 70 -13.55 -18.45 3.23
C GLY A 70 -14.63 -18.73 4.29
N TYR A 71 -14.24 -18.90 5.55
CA TYR A 71 -15.13 -19.28 6.64
C TYR A 71 -14.80 -18.57 7.94
N ILE A 72 -15.83 -18.04 8.59
CA ILE A 72 -15.77 -17.39 9.91
C ILE A 72 -16.83 -18.00 10.81
N LYS A 73 -16.44 -18.24 12.07
CA LYS A 73 -17.36 -18.52 13.16
C LYS A 73 -17.03 -17.60 14.33
N ILE A 74 -17.98 -16.77 14.73
CA ILE A 74 -17.79 -15.78 15.78
C ILE A 74 -18.97 -15.80 16.75
N SER A 75 -18.72 -15.60 18.05
CA SER A 75 -19.81 -15.44 19.01
C SER A 75 -20.54 -14.11 18.77
N ILE A 76 -21.84 -14.04 19.09
CA ILE A 76 -22.61 -12.79 18.97
C ILE A 76 -22.01 -11.70 19.87
N LYS A 77 -21.42 -12.08 21.01
CA LYS A 77 -20.73 -11.14 21.91
C LYS A 77 -19.52 -10.50 21.22
N ASP A 78 -18.62 -11.32 20.69
CA ASP A 78 -17.38 -10.82 20.06
C ASP A 78 -17.70 -10.05 18.77
N LEU A 79 -18.75 -10.45 18.05
CA LEU A 79 -19.23 -9.71 16.88
C LEU A 79 -19.64 -8.28 17.28
N ARG A 80 -20.38 -8.12 18.38
CA ARG A 80 -20.81 -6.79 18.85
C ARG A 80 -19.62 -5.93 19.28
N GLU A 81 -18.62 -6.53 19.92
CA GLU A 81 -17.39 -5.84 20.31
C GLU A 81 -16.58 -5.39 19.09
N ARG A 82 -16.37 -6.28 18.11
CA ARG A 82 -15.64 -5.96 16.87
C ARG A 82 -16.31 -4.88 16.04
N LEU A 83 -17.64 -4.88 16.00
CA LEU A 83 -18.43 -3.89 15.28
C LEU A 83 -18.68 -2.61 16.12
N GLN A 84 -18.15 -2.54 17.35
CA GLN A 84 -18.30 -1.42 18.29
C GLN A 84 -19.77 -1.01 18.48
N LEU A 85 -20.67 -1.99 18.63
CA LEU A 85 -22.11 -1.74 18.69
C LEU A 85 -22.58 -1.20 20.05
N GLY A 86 -21.82 -1.43 21.13
CA GLY A 86 -22.25 -1.10 22.49
C GLY A 86 -23.63 -1.71 22.79
N ASP A 87 -24.57 -0.86 23.24
CA ASP A 87 -25.94 -1.25 23.58
C ASP A 87 -26.92 -1.26 22.38
N LYS A 88 -26.46 -0.92 21.17
CA LYS A 88 -27.33 -0.90 19.97
C LYS A 88 -27.85 -2.29 19.63
N TYR A 89 -29.10 -2.37 19.18
CA TYR A 89 -29.77 -3.63 18.79
C TYR A 89 -29.75 -4.69 19.90
N PRO A 90 -30.39 -4.43 21.05
CA PRO A 90 -30.44 -5.40 22.16
C PRO A 90 -31.24 -6.65 21.78
N ALA A 91 -32.25 -6.52 20.93
CA ALA A 91 -32.99 -7.65 20.39
C ALA A 91 -32.20 -8.33 19.26
N SER A 92 -32.09 -9.66 19.32
CA SER A 92 -31.36 -10.42 18.28
C SER A 92 -31.97 -10.29 16.89
N LYS A 93 -33.27 -10.03 16.78
CA LYS A 93 -33.95 -9.74 15.51
C LYS A 93 -33.40 -8.48 14.86
N ASP A 94 -33.17 -7.44 15.64
CA ASP A 94 -32.69 -6.14 15.14
C ASP A 94 -31.22 -6.25 14.74
N LEU A 95 -30.41 -6.94 15.53
CA LEU A 95 -29.01 -7.22 15.17
C LEU A 95 -28.94 -8.00 13.85
N LYS A 96 -29.80 -8.99 13.68
CA LYS A 96 -29.89 -9.76 12.44
C LYS A 96 -30.25 -8.86 11.25
N LEU A 97 -31.31 -8.08 11.36
CA LEU A 97 -31.84 -7.29 10.25
C LEU A 97 -30.91 -6.13 9.86
N TRP A 98 -30.55 -5.30 10.84
CA TRP A 98 -29.86 -4.02 10.61
C TRP A 98 -28.36 -4.13 10.48
N VAL A 99 -27.77 -5.23 10.94
CA VAL A 99 -26.31 -5.42 10.89
C VAL A 99 -25.96 -6.55 9.94
N ILE A 100 -26.43 -7.77 10.24
CA ILE A 100 -25.98 -8.97 9.51
C ILE A 100 -26.58 -9.02 8.10
N GLU A 101 -27.91 -8.99 7.98
CA GLU A 101 -28.60 -9.06 6.69
C GLU A 101 -28.30 -7.84 5.82
N THR A 102 -28.25 -6.65 6.42
CA THR A 102 -27.87 -5.41 5.72
C THR A 102 -26.47 -5.53 5.11
N ALA A 103 -25.48 -5.96 5.89
CA ALA A 103 -24.11 -6.12 5.39
C ALA A 103 -23.98 -7.25 4.36
N VAL A 104 -24.57 -8.41 4.63
CA VAL A 104 -24.54 -9.55 3.70
C VAL A 104 -25.16 -9.20 2.36
N LYS A 105 -26.30 -8.50 2.36
CA LYS A 105 -26.97 -8.06 1.14
C LYS A 105 -26.07 -7.11 0.35
N GLU A 106 -25.56 -6.07 0.99
CA GLU A 106 -24.74 -5.07 0.31
C GLU A 106 -23.43 -5.65 -0.22
N ILE A 107 -22.75 -6.50 0.54
CA ILE A 107 -21.53 -7.20 0.10
C ILE A 107 -21.84 -8.08 -1.12
N ASN A 108 -22.96 -8.81 -1.10
CA ASN A 108 -23.38 -9.64 -2.24
C ASN A 108 -23.78 -8.81 -3.46
N GLU A 109 -24.20 -7.56 -3.31
CA GLU A 109 -24.59 -6.70 -4.43
C GLU A 109 -23.36 -5.99 -5.02
N LYS A 110 -22.53 -5.41 -4.16
CA LYS A 110 -21.55 -4.38 -4.55
C LYS A 110 -20.09 -4.81 -4.47
N SER A 111 -19.81 -6.05 -4.08
CA SER A 111 -18.44 -6.57 -4.00
C SER A 111 -18.24 -7.78 -4.93
N PRO A 112 -16.98 -8.16 -5.23
CA PRO A 112 -16.70 -9.36 -6.00
C PRO A 112 -16.91 -10.66 -5.19
N TYR A 113 -17.42 -10.60 -3.96
CA TYR A 113 -17.63 -11.78 -3.12
C TYR A 113 -19.10 -12.14 -3.01
N LYS A 114 -19.35 -13.45 -2.97
CA LYS A 114 -20.63 -14.02 -2.53
C LYS A 114 -20.48 -14.49 -1.09
N VAL A 115 -21.40 -14.08 -0.22
CA VAL A 115 -21.42 -14.42 1.20
C VAL A 115 -22.78 -14.96 1.62
N ASP A 116 -22.75 -16.06 2.35
CA ASP A 116 -23.88 -16.70 3.00
C ASP A 116 -23.65 -16.69 4.51
N TYR A 117 -24.73 -16.63 5.30
CA TYR A 117 -24.64 -16.61 6.74
C TYR A 117 -25.58 -17.63 7.40
N ASN A 118 -25.19 -18.10 8.58
CA ASN A 118 -26.02 -18.95 9.44
C ASN A 118 -25.91 -18.50 10.90
N LEU A 119 -27.03 -18.47 11.61
CA LEU A 119 -27.07 -18.12 13.03
C LEU A 119 -27.31 -19.37 13.87
N ILE A 120 -26.32 -19.72 14.68
CA ILE A 120 -26.39 -20.88 15.58
C ILE A 120 -27.15 -20.50 16.85
N LYS A 121 -28.08 -21.35 17.25
CA LYS A 121 -28.80 -21.24 18.52
C LYS A 121 -28.22 -22.20 19.56
N THR A 122 -28.21 -21.75 20.81
CA THR A 122 -28.03 -22.60 21.98
C THR A 122 -29.23 -22.37 22.89
N GLY A 123 -30.13 -23.35 22.96
CA GLY A 123 -31.46 -23.15 23.54
C GLY A 123 -32.28 -22.13 22.74
N LYS A 124 -32.81 -21.11 23.42
CA LYS A 124 -33.66 -20.07 22.81
C LYS A 124 -32.88 -18.89 22.21
N LYS A 125 -31.57 -18.77 22.48
CA LYS A 125 -30.75 -17.60 22.11
C LYS A 125 -29.82 -17.93 20.95
N PHE A 126 -29.62 -16.96 20.06
CA PHE A 126 -28.54 -17.02 19.07
C PHE A 126 -27.21 -16.77 19.78
N THR A 127 -26.25 -17.66 19.57
CA THR A 127 -24.94 -17.62 20.24
C THR A 127 -23.80 -17.33 19.30
N HIS A 128 -23.88 -17.81 18.05
CA HIS A 128 -22.81 -17.61 17.06
C HIS A 128 -23.36 -17.22 15.69
N LEU A 129 -22.54 -16.47 14.96
CA LEU A 129 -22.69 -16.21 13.54
C LEU A 129 -21.63 -17.02 12.79
N GLU A 130 -22.06 -17.76 11.78
CA GLU A 130 -21.19 -18.38 10.79
C GLU A 130 -21.34 -17.64 9.46
N LEU A 131 -20.22 -17.31 8.83
CA LEU A 131 -20.17 -16.75 7.48
C LEU A 131 -19.39 -17.71 6.58
N ARG A 132 -19.91 -17.94 5.38
CA ARG A 132 -19.23 -18.67 4.30
C ARG A 132 -19.18 -17.77 3.09
N PHE A 133 -18.00 -17.59 2.52
CA PHE A 133 -17.84 -16.67 1.41
C PHE A 133 -16.80 -17.14 0.41
N LYS A 134 -17.02 -16.75 -0.85
CA LYS A 134 -16.13 -17.04 -1.98
C LYS A 134 -16.17 -15.91 -2.99
N GLN A 135 -15.11 -15.76 -3.76
CA GLN A 135 -15.11 -14.82 -4.87
C GLN A 135 -16.12 -15.29 -5.94
N LYS A 136 -16.91 -14.36 -6.47
CA LYS A 136 -17.80 -14.61 -7.59
C LYS A 136 -16.95 -14.91 -8.82
N GLU A 137 -17.39 -15.88 -9.61
CA GLU A 137 -16.82 -16.09 -10.93
C GLU A 137 -17.11 -14.84 -11.77
N LYS A 138 -16.07 -14.28 -12.40
CA LYS A 138 -16.28 -13.20 -13.37
C LYS A 138 -17.16 -13.77 -14.49
N PRO A 139 -18.22 -13.08 -14.92
CA PRO A 139 -18.94 -13.52 -16.10
C PRO A 139 -17.95 -13.57 -17.26
N LYS A 140 -17.78 -14.76 -17.87
CA LYS A 140 -17.22 -14.85 -19.21
C LYS A 140 -18.14 -14.01 -20.08
N SER A 141 -17.64 -12.93 -20.67
CA SER A 141 -18.43 -12.12 -21.59
C SER A 141 -18.96 -13.03 -22.70
N LEU A 142 -20.28 -13.25 -22.71
CA LEU A 142 -20.98 -13.85 -23.83
C LEU A 142 -21.16 -12.74 -24.87
N GLU A 143 -20.08 -12.39 -25.56
CA GLU A 143 -20.18 -11.61 -26.79
C GLU A 143 -20.71 -12.56 -27.87
N GLN A 144 -21.80 -12.16 -28.52
CA GLN A 144 -22.41 -12.87 -29.64
C GLN A 144 -21.32 -13.09 -30.72
N LYS A 145 -20.89 -14.35 -30.89
CA LYS A 145 -19.96 -14.74 -31.95
C LYS A 145 -20.63 -14.51 -33.30
N ASP A 146 -20.06 -13.63 -34.12
CA ASP A 146 -20.34 -13.58 -35.55
C ASP A 146 -19.81 -14.88 -36.19
N PRO A 147 -20.65 -15.70 -36.85
CA PRO A 147 -20.26 -17.01 -37.37
C PRO A 147 -19.18 -16.98 -38.47
N ASN A 148 -18.78 -15.80 -38.96
CA ASN A 148 -17.78 -15.67 -40.02
C ASN A 148 -16.37 -15.26 -39.55
N THR A 149 -16.10 -15.25 -38.24
CA THR A 149 -14.73 -15.05 -37.75
C THR A 149 -14.09 -16.41 -37.48
N ILE A 150 -13.03 -16.72 -38.23
CA ILE A 150 -12.17 -17.90 -38.02
C ILE A 150 -11.68 -17.90 -36.55
N ASP A 151 -11.96 -18.98 -35.82
CA ASP A 151 -11.57 -19.20 -34.41
C ASP A 151 -10.03 -19.32 -34.26
N ILE A 152 -9.30 -18.20 -34.33
CA ILE A 152 -7.85 -18.11 -34.02
C ILE A 152 -7.63 -17.46 -32.63
N PHE A 153 -8.70 -17.05 -31.93
CA PHE A 153 -8.64 -16.05 -30.86
C PHE A 153 -9.32 -16.44 -29.54
N ASP A 154 -9.24 -17.70 -29.11
CA ASP A 154 -9.96 -18.16 -27.90
C ASP A 154 -9.42 -17.64 -26.54
N ASN A 155 -8.33 -16.85 -26.52
CA ASN A 155 -7.76 -16.30 -25.28
C ASN A 155 -7.21 -14.86 -25.41
N LEU A 156 -8.00 -13.94 -25.98
CA LEU A 156 -7.63 -12.51 -25.99
C LEU A 156 -8.16 -11.77 -24.76
N THR A 157 -7.29 -10.94 -24.18
CA THR A 157 -7.65 -9.92 -23.17
C THR A 157 -8.55 -8.85 -23.76
N ASP A 158 -9.26 -8.10 -22.92
CA ASP A 158 -10.20 -7.05 -23.38
C ASP A 158 -9.51 -6.00 -24.27
N LYS A 159 -8.26 -5.63 -23.94
CA LYS A 159 -7.44 -4.71 -24.76
C LYS A 159 -7.05 -5.32 -26.10
N GLU A 160 -6.69 -6.60 -26.12
CA GLU A 160 -6.37 -7.29 -27.36
C GLU A 160 -7.60 -7.41 -28.26
N ARG A 161 -8.80 -7.64 -27.70
CA ARG A 161 -10.06 -7.60 -28.45
C ARG A 161 -10.34 -6.23 -29.04
N GLU A 162 -10.08 -5.16 -28.28
CA GLU A 162 -10.19 -3.80 -28.78
C GLU A 162 -9.22 -3.55 -29.96
N ILE A 163 -7.97 -4.01 -29.85
CA ILE A 163 -6.99 -3.94 -30.95
C ILE A 163 -7.49 -4.69 -32.17
N VAL A 164 -8.03 -5.91 -32.00
CA VAL A 164 -8.61 -6.67 -33.10
C VAL A 164 -9.78 -5.92 -33.74
N ALA A 165 -10.68 -5.36 -32.94
CA ALA A 165 -11.81 -4.57 -33.44
C ALA A 165 -11.35 -3.34 -34.23
N GLN A 166 -10.35 -2.60 -33.73
CA GLN A 166 -9.78 -1.44 -34.41
C GLN A 166 -9.11 -1.83 -35.74
N LYS A 167 -8.33 -2.92 -35.76
CA LYS A 167 -7.66 -3.41 -36.97
C LYS A 167 -8.65 -3.95 -38.00
N ASN A 168 -9.73 -4.58 -37.56
CA ASN A 168 -10.83 -5.01 -38.42
C ASN A 168 -11.54 -3.82 -39.07
N ALA A 169 -11.95 -2.83 -38.27
CA ALA A 169 -12.60 -1.62 -38.79
C ALA A 169 -11.72 -0.88 -39.81
N TYR A 170 -10.41 -0.82 -39.55
CA TYR A 170 -9.44 -0.24 -40.50
C TYR A 170 -9.33 -1.07 -41.79
N ALA A 171 -9.27 -2.39 -41.69
CA ALA A 171 -9.24 -3.29 -42.84
C ALA A 171 -10.48 -3.13 -43.73
N ASP A 172 -11.66 -2.93 -43.14
CA ASP A 172 -12.90 -2.71 -43.87
C ASP A 172 -12.91 -1.35 -44.59
N GLN A 173 -12.38 -0.29 -43.95
CA GLN A 173 -12.26 1.04 -44.56
C GLN A 173 -11.38 1.05 -45.81
N ILE A 174 -10.31 0.24 -45.83
CA ILE A 174 -9.37 0.17 -46.96
C ILE A 174 -9.72 -0.92 -47.98
N GLY A 175 -10.81 -1.67 -47.77
CA GLY A 175 -11.19 -2.79 -48.63
C GLY A 175 -10.14 -3.90 -48.69
N ALA A 176 -9.49 -4.19 -47.55
CA ALA A 176 -8.40 -5.16 -47.45
C ALA A 176 -8.82 -6.58 -47.85
N THR A 177 -7.89 -7.34 -48.43
CA THR A 177 -8.05 -8.80 -48.59
C THR A 177 -8.02 -9.49 -47.23
N ALA A 178 -8.56 -10.71 -47.15
CA ALA A 178 -8.59 -11.49 -45.90
C ALA A 178 -7.18 -11.69 -45.31
N GLU A 179 -6.20 -12.03 -46.15
CA GLU A 179 -4.80 -12.20 -45.72
C GLU A 179 -4.18 -10.88 -45.20
N HIS A 180 -4.49 -9.74 -45.84
CA HIS A 180 -4.01 -8.45 -45.38
C HIS A 180 -4.60 -8.07 -44.01
N ARG A 181 -5.91 -8.34 -43.81
CA ARG A 181 -6.59 -8.15 -42.52
C ARG A 181 -5.93 -8.97 -41.41
N GLU A 182 -5.69 -10.25 -41.65
CA GLU A 182 -5.04 -11.13 -40.66
C GLU A 182 -3.64 -10.64 -40.29
N ASN A 183 -2.85 -10.20 -41.27
CA ASN A 183 -1.52 -9.64 -41.03
C ASN A 183 -1.57 -8.36 -40.18
N LEU A 184 -2.54 -7.46 -40.43
CA LEU A 184 -2.74 -6.24 -39.64
C LEU A 184 -3.09 -6.53 -38.18
N ILE A 185 -3.97 -7.51 -37.93
CA ILE A 185 -4.35 -7.94 -36.59
C ILE A 185 -3.15 -8.56 -35.87
N ARG A 186 -2.46 -9.49 -36.53
CA ARG A 186 -1.28 -10.17 -35.97
C ARG A 186 -0.18 -9.18 -35.60
N GLN A 187 0.07 -8.19 -36.46
CA GLN A 187 1.03 -7.13 -36.18
C GLN A 187 0.59 -6.31 -34.96
N GLY A 188 -0.68 -5.88 -34.90
CA GLY A 188 -1.21 -5.11 -33.77
C GLY A 188 -1.06 -5.84 -32.42
N LEU A 189 -1.42 -7.12 -32.38
CA LEU A 189 -1.32 -7.95 -31.18
C LEU A 189 0.13 -8.19 -30.76
N THR A 190 1.02 -8.47 -31.73
CA THR A 190 2.45 -8.72 -31.45
C THR A 190 3.10 -7.47 -30.86
N THR A 191 2.83 -6.29 -31.43
CA THR A 191 3.34 -5.02 -30.93
C THR A 191 2.86 -4.74 -29.50
N HIS A 192 1.57 -4.97 -29.20
CA HIS A 192 1.04 -4.78 -27.86
C HIS A 192 1.69 -5.70 -26.83
N ARG A 193 1.82 -7.01 -27.15
CA ARG A 193 2.46 -7.97 -26.25
C ARG A 193 3.93 -7.65 -26.00
N GLN A 194 4.66 -7.25 -27.04
CA GLN A 194 6.05 -6.83 -26.88
C GLN A 194 6.14 -5.59 -25.97
N ALA A 195 5.28 -4.59 -26.16
CA ALA A 195 5.25 -3.41 -25.32
C ALA A 195 4.93 -3.74 -23.85
N GLU A 196 3.98 -4.65 -23.58
CA GLU A 196 3.69 -5.10 -22.22
C GLU A 196 4.85 -5.86 -21.59
N GLN A 197 5.55 -6.71 -22.36
CA GLN A 197 6.75 -7.39 -21.89
C GLN A 197 7.87 -6.40 -21.58
N ASP A 198 8.15 -5.46 -22.48
CA ASP A 198 9.17 -4.42 -22.30
C ASP A 198 8.86 -3.55 -21.07
N GLU A 199 7.60 -3.19 -20.85
CA GLU A 199 7.16 -2.43 -19.67
C GLU A 199 7.34 -3.24 -18.38
N GLN A 200 7.00 -4.53 -18.39
CA GLN A 200 7.22 -5.42 -17.24
C GLN A 200 8.70 -5.58 -16.93
N GLU A 201 9.53 -5.80 -17.94
CA GLU A 201 10.98 -5.88 -17.78
C GLU A 201 11.55 -4.57 -17.23
N ARG A 202 11.13 -3.43 -17.76
CA ARG A 202 11.56 -2.12 -17.27
C ARG A 202 11.20 -1.95 -15.79
N LYS A 203 9.96 -2.27 -15.39
CA LYS A 203 9.53 -2.19 -13.98
C LYS A 203 10.34 -3.14 -13.08
N GLN A 204 10.67 -4.33 -13.56
CA GLN A 204 11.52 -5.28 -12.82
C GLN A 204 12.95 -4.76 -12.67
N ARG A 205 13.54 -4.20 -13.73
CA ARG A 205 14.88 -3.58 -13.70
C ARG A 205 14.93 -2.39 -12.75
N GLU A 206 13.99 -1.45 -12.86
CA GLU A 206 13.91 -0.30 -11.95
C GLU A 206 13.74 -0.72 -10.48
N LYS A 207 12.97 -1.79 -10.21
CA LYS A 207 12.83 -2.34 -8.86
C LYS A 207 14.14 -2.96 -8.37
N ALA A 208 14.83 -3.74 -9.20
CA ALA A 208 16.11 -4.34 -8.85
C ALA A 208 17.18 -3.27 -8.58
N GLU A 209 17.26 -2.24 -9.41
CA GLU A 209 18.18 -1.10 -9.21
C GLU A 209 17.91 -0.36 -7.90
N ARG A 210 16.64 -0.09 -7.57
CA ARG A 210 16.26 0.52 -6.28
C ARG A 210 16.67 -0.34 -5.10
N GLN A 211 16.49 -1.66 -5.18
CA GLN A 211 16.89 -2.57 -4.11
C GLN A 211 18.41 -2.62 -3.92
N VAL A 212 19.18 -2.61 -5.01
CA VAL A 212 20.64 -2.52 -4.96
C VAL A 212 21.08 -1.20 -4.32
N GLN A 213 20.48 -0.08 -4.73
CA GLN A 213 20.78 1.24 -4.15
C GLN A 213 20.45 1.29 -2.66
N GLU A 214 19.28 0.79 -2.26
CA GLU A 214 18.85 0.74 -0.85
C GLU A 214 19.81 -0.10 0.01
N GLN A 215 20.27 -1.24 -0.52
CA GLN A 215 21.27 -2.08 0.16
C GLN A 215 22.61 -1.36 0.30
N GLN A 216 23.09 -0.69 -0.75
CA GLN A 216 24.32 0.11 -0.70
C GLN A 216 24.21 1.27 0.30
N ASP A 217 23.08 1.95 0.34
CA ASP A 217 22.81 3.05 1.26
C ASP A 217 22.78 2.56 2.71
N LYS A 218 22.16 1.40 2.96
CA LYS A 218 22.13 0.75 4.27
C LYS A 218 23.54 0.35 4.74
N GLU A 219 24.36 -0.21 3.86
CA GLU A 219 25.75 -0.57 4.16
C GLU A 219 26.60 0.66 4.49
N ARG A 220 26.42 1.75 3.73
CA ARG A 220 27.10 3.03 3.99
C ARG A 220 26.69 3.64 5.34
N LEU A 221 25.41 3.64 5.67
CA LEU A 221 24.93 4.12 6.98
C LEU A 221 25.47 3.27 8.12
N ALA A 222 25.49 1.94 7.97
CA ALA A 222 26.07 1.06 8.98
C ALA A 222 27.59 1.30 9.16
N LEU A 223 28.32 1.56 8.08
CA LEU A 223 29.73 1.97 8.16
C LEU A 223 29.90 3.30 8.89
N ALA A 224 29.08 4.30 8.56
CA ALA A 224 29.11 5.60 9.20
C ALA A 224 28.82 5.55 10.71
N GLN A 225 27.84 4.73 11.12
CA GLN A 225 27.56 4.48 12.53
C GLN A 225 28.77 3.87 13.23
N ARG A 226 29.44 2.87 12.63
CA ARG A 226 30.67 2.31 13.20
C ARG A 226 31.78 3.35 13.32
N GLN A 227 31.95 4.22 12.33
CA GLN A 227 32.95 5.29 12.36
C GLN A 227 32.64 6.32 13.46
N PHE A 228 31.37 6.68 13.64
CA PHE A 228 30.93 7.56 14.72
C PHE A 228 31.26 6.97 16.10
N GLU A 229 30.92 5.70 16.32
CA GLU A 229 31.24 4.98 17.57
C GLU A 229 32.76 4.89 17.81
N GLN A 230 33.56 4.69 16.75
CA GLN A 230 35.02 4.73 16.86
C GLN A 230 35.53 6.10 17.32
N ILE A 231 35.01 7.20 16.75
CA ILE A 231 35.38 8.56 17.16
C ILE A 231 34.98 8.79 18.62
N LEU A 232 33.79 8.38 19.01
CA LEU A 232 33.27 8.49 20.38
C LEU A 232 34.09 7.74 21.44
N ALA A 233 34.80 6.69 21.05
CA ALA A 233 35.60 5.90 21.97
C ALA A 233 36.85 6.64 22.50
N SER A 234 37.28 7.73 21.88
CA SER A 234 38.50 8.46 22.27
C SER A 234 38.37 9.97 22.10
N ASP A 235 38.67 10.73 23.16
CA ASP A 235 38.69 12.19 23.10
C ASP A 235 39.74 12.72 22.12
N GLU A 236 40.82 11.97 21.86
CA GLU A 236 41.79 12.30 20.81
C GLU A 236 41.17 12.25 19.41
N LEU A 237 40.32 11.25 19.14
CA LEU A 237 39.63 11.13 17.87
C LEU A 237 38.53 12.18 17.71
N ILE A 238 37.83 12.54 18.80
CA ILE A 238 36.88 13.66 18.80
C ILE A 238 37.61 14.95 18.43
N ASN A 239 38.76 15.24 19.05
CA ASN A 239 39.56 16.42 18.74
C ASN A 239 40.11 16.40 17.31
N ALA A 240 40.56 15.24 16.82
CA ALA A 240 41.00 15.06 15.44
C ALA A 240 39.85 15.32 14.46
N TYR A 241 38.64 14.82 14.74
CA TYR A 241 37.44 15.09 13.95
C TYR A 241 37.13 16.58 13.89
N LEU A 242 37.06 17.27 15.03
CA LEU A 242 36.77 18.69 15.11
C LEU A 242 37.79 19.50 14.29
N THR A 243 39.07 19.16 14.44
CA THR A 243 40.18 19.82 13.74
C THR A 243 40.12 19.59 12.23
N HIS A 244 39.96 18.35 11.78
CA HIS A 244 39.95 18.01 10.35
C HIS A 244 38.72 18.51 9.61
N ASN A 245 37.59 18.64 10.31
CA ASN A 245 36.37 19.23 9.77
C ASN A 245 36.30 20.75 9.95
N ARG A 246 37.36 21.36 10.51
CA ARG A 246 37.46 22.81 10.80
C ARG A 246 36.24 23.32 11.59
N LEU A 247 35.75 22.47 12.49
CA LEU A 247 34.63 22.81 13.36
C LEU A 247 35.13 23.72 14.47
N SER A 248 34.39 24.79 14.68
CA SER A 248 34.64 25.81 15.68
C SER A 248 33.33 26.13 16.39
N GLU A 249 33.39 26.93 17.45
CA GLU A 249 32.20 27.38 18.19
C GLU A 249 31.10 27.97 17.29
N LYS A 250 31.45 28.57 16.15
CA LYS A 250 30.50 29.16 15.18
C LYS A 250 29.69 28.11 14.41
N ASN A 251 30.16 26.86 14.37
CA ASN A 251 29.51 25.76 13.67
C ASN A 251 28.46 25.05 14.54
N PHE A 252 28.46 25.31 15.85
CA PHE A 252 27.56 24.69 16.80
C PHE A 252 26.42 25.64 17.19
N PHE A 253 25.24 25.07 17.43
CA PHE A 253 24.05 25.82 17.82
C PHE A 253 23.44 25.24 19.11
N GLY A 254 22.71 26.07 19.85
CA GLY A 254 22.01 25.63 21.07
C GLY A 254 22.92 24.93 22.06
N LEU A 255 22.51 23.75 22.53
CA LEU A 255 23.23 22.96 23.54
C LEU A 255 24.62 22.50 23.09
N GLN A 256 24.80 22.16 21.80
CA GLN A 256 26.13 21.80 21.27
C GLN A 256 27.13 22.92 21.50
N LYS A 257 26.70 24.17 21.28
CA LYS A 257 27.54 25.35 21.46
C LYS A 257 27.88 25.55 22.93
N VAL A 258 26.92 25.34 23.83
CA VAL A 258 27.12 25.45 25.28
C VAL A 258 28.16 24.43 25.75
N TYR A 259 28.04 23.16 25.36
CA TYR A 259 29.01 22.11 25.70
C TYR A 259 30.41 22.46 25.16
N TYR A 260 30.49 22.88 23.89
CA TYR A 260 31.76 23.28 23.28
C TYR A 260 32.44 24.44 24.03
N GLN A 261 31.69 25.48 24.42
CA GLN A 261 32.21 26.63 25.17
C GLN A 261 32.69 26.25 26.58
N GLN A 262 32.06 25.24 27.19
CA GLN A 262 32.46 24.71 28.50
C GLN A 262 33.68 23.77 28.43
N GLY A 263 34.17 23.47 27.22
CA GLY A 263 35.25 22.50 26.99
C GLY A 263 34.78 21.05 26.98
N ASP A 264 33.47 20.80 27.04
CA ASP A 264 32.89 19.46 26.91
C ASP A 264 32.70 19.10 25.43
N PHE A 265 33.81 18.80 24.76
CA PHE A 265 33.80 18.43 23.34
C PHE A 265 33.09 17.11 23.07
N ARG A 266 33.07 16.20 24.05
CA ARG A 266 32.33 14.94 23.97
C ARG A 266 30.84 15.18 23.93
N GLY A 267 30.29 15.94 24.88
CA GLY A 267 28.87 16.31 24.88
C GLY A 267 28.46 17.08 23.62
N ALA A 268 29.34 17.96 23.11
CA ALA A 268 29.11 18.63 21.83
C ALA A 268 29.07 17.67 20.63
N PHE A 269 29.96 16.66 20.60
CA PHE A 269 30.06 15.68 19.52
C PHE A 269 28.99 14.59 19.57
N GLU A 270 28.57 14.12 20.75
CA GLU A 270 27.45 13.17 20.91
C GLU A 270 26.17 13.70 20.24
N MET A 271 25.97 15.01 20.33
CA MET A 271 24.85 15.71 19.72
C MET A 271 24.96 15.83 18.19
N GLU A 272 26.09 15.46 17.57
CA GLU A 272 26.28 15.40 16.12
C GLU A 272 25.91 14.04 15.51
N ARG A 273 25.39 13.11 16.30
CA ARG A 273 24.99 11.76 15.84
C ARG A 273 24.14 11.79 14.56
N TYR A 274 23.22 12.74 14.46
CA TYR A 274 22.34 12.87 13.29
C TYR A 274 23.12 13.06 11.97
N LYS A 275 24.27 13.74 11.98
CA LYS A 275 25.09 13.93 10.78
C LYS A 275 25.67 12.63 10.24
N PHE A 276 25.83 11.62 11.10
CA PHE A 276 26.31 10.29 10.75
C PHE A 276 25.19 9.31 10.40
N GLU A 277 23.95 9.64 10.75
CA GLU A 277 22.73 8.90 10.37
C GLU A 277 22.17 9.36 9.00
N GLU A 278 22.67 10.47 8.44
CA GLU A 278 22.23 11.02 7.16
C GLU A 278 23.30 10.96 6.08
N LEU A 279 23.03 10.20 4.99
CA LEU A 279 23.97 10.04 3.86
C LEU A 279 24.39 11.37 3.21
N HIS A 280 23.51 12.36 3.17
CA HIS A 280 23.83 13.67 2.58
C HIS A 280 24.89 14.41 3.42
N SER A 281 24.74 14.36 4.73
CA SER A 281 25.62 15.03 5.69
C SER A 281 27.04 14.43 5.68
N LEU A 282 27.15 13.11 5.50
CA LEU A 282 28.44 12.40 5.39
C LEU A 282 29.36 12.91 4.28
N LYS A 283 28.82 13.43 3.16
CA LYS A 283 29.64 13.90 2.03
C LYS A 283 30.51 15.11 2.36
N TYR A 284 30.18 15.84 3.42
CA TYR A 284 30.91 17.02 3.86
C TYR A 284 31.84 16.75 5.04
N LEU A 285 31.83 15.52 5.57
CA LEU A 285 32.69 15.10 6.67
C LEU A 285 34.01 14.54 6.15
N ASN A 286 35.11 15.06 6.66
CA ASN A 286 36.44 14.52 6.45
C ASN A 286 36.74 13.46 7.52
N LEU A 287 36.68 12.19 7.12
CA LEU A 287 36.96 11.03 7.97
C LEU A 287 38.31 10.38 7.67
N ASN A 288 39.17 11.01 6.86
CA ASN A 288 40.45 10.43 6.43
C ASN A 288 41.42 10.16 7.58
N PHE A 289 41.18 10.76 8.75
CA PHE A 289 41.99 10.54 9.95
C PHE A 289 41.74 9.20 10.63
N LEU A 290 40.62 8.52 10.33
CA LEU A 290 40.32 7.17 10.83
C LEU A 290 41.09 6.07 10.07
N ASN A 291 41.70 6.40 8.93
CA ASN A 291 42.41 5.45 8.07
C ASN A 291 43.94 5.48 8.28
N LYS A 292 44.41 6.05 9.40
CA LYS A 292 45.84 6.19 9.73
C LYS A 292 46.28 5.21 10.81
#